data_AF-A0A6D2GER7-F1
#
_entry.id   AF-A0A6D2GER7-F1
#
_cell.length_a   1.000
_cell.length_b   1.000
_cell.length_c   1.000
_cell.angle_alpha   90.00
_cell.angle_beta   90.00
_cell.angle_gamma   90.00
#
_symmetry.space_group_name_H-M   'P 1'
#
loop_
_entity.id
_entity.type
_entity.pdbx_description
1 polymer ?
#
loop_
_entity_poly.entity_id
_entity_poly.type
_entity_poly.pdbx_seq_one_letter_code
_entity_poly.pdbx_strand_id
1 'polypeptide(L)'
;MLFGYHGCHINITDGRYVYMRAPVEQGVDGLYEYTLMPTRINRRFTPQELQGITLHPPFSFTKGCQVLKVPAESVMTRDADRFGHRLYDLTDDPTQQTQCHDENVARKLCERMKAMMAQSDAPAELYPRYALNDAHAPLLGLDPHLLPELAAFTPQVRYGLFALLQHLEGSGQVELATRLQSACRADWTKENLWAFVQNEIPEEQHQSVYYKMALEMRLD
;
A
#
# COMPACT_ATOMS: atom_id res chain seq x y z
N MET A 1 -4.48 -8.58 -18.03
CA MET A 1 -3.20 -7.81 -18.07
C MET A 1 -2.74 -7.59 -16.64
N LEU A 2 -1.44 -7.73 -16.36
CA LEU A 2 -0.84 -7.31 -15.08
C LEU A 2 -0.34 -5.88 -15.17
N PHE A 3 -0.49 -5.12 -14.09
CA PHE A 3 0.04 -3.76 -13.94
C PHE A 3 0.19 -3.45 -12.45
N GLY A 4 0.82 -2.33 -12.10
CA GLY A 4 0.99 -1.95 -10.71
C GLY A 4 2.15 -0.99 -10.50
N TYR A 5 2.50 -0.80 -9.23
CA TYR A 5 3.65 -0.02 -8.79
C TYR A 5 4.56 -0.92 -7.97
N HIS A 6 5.87 -0.87 -8.23
CA HIS A 6 6.84 -1.74 -7.55
C HIS A 6 6.73 -1.60 -6.03
N GLY A 7 6.50 -2.73 -5.35
CA GLY A 7 6.33 -2.81 -3.89
C GLY A 7 4.97 -2.40 -3.35
N CYS A 8 4.05 -1.88 -4.18
CA CYS A 8 2.65 -1.62 -3.83
C CYS A 8 1.76 -2.73 -4.41
N HIS A 9 0.56 -2.45 -4.91
CA HIS A 9 -0.31 -3.51 -5.43
C HIS A 9 0.21 -4.15 -6.71
N ILE A 10 0.05 -5.47 -6.79
CA ILE A 10 -0.01 -6.19 -8.05
C ILE A 10 -1.47 -6.18 -8.52
N ASN A 11 -1.72 -5.58 -9.67
CA ASN A 11 -3.07 -5.45 -10.21
C ASN A 11 -3.25 -6.36 -11.42
N ILE A 12 -4.48 -6.86 -11.57
CA ILE A 12 -4.90 -7.62 -12.75
C ILE A 12 -6.27 -7.13 -13.22
N THR A 13 -6.45 -7.09 -14.54
CA THR A 13 -7.76 -6.90 -15.15
C THR A 13 -8.05 -7.92 -16.23
N ASP A 14 -9.31 -8.31 -16.34
CA ASP A 14 -9.88 -9.10 -17.44
C ASP A 14 -10.71 -8.25 -18.43
N GLY A 15 -10.73 -6.93 -18.26
CA GLY A 15 -11.48 -5.98 -19.07
C GLY A 15 -12.79 -5.51 -18.42
N ARG A 16 -13.41 -6.33 -17.56
CA ARG A 16 -14.57 -5.94 -16.75
C ARG A 16 -14.16 -5.64 -15.32
N TYR A 17 -13.39 -6.53 -14.71
CA TYR A 17 -13.00 -6.42 -13.32
C TYR A 17 -11.57 -5.92 -13.20
N VAL A 18 -11.29 -5.18 -12.13
CA VAL A 18 -9.94 -4.85 -11.68
C VAL A 18 -9.75 -5.43 -10.28
N TYR A 19 -8.82 -6.36 -10.15
CA TYR A 19 -8.41 -6.92 -8.87
C TYR A 19 -7.02 -6.40 -8.49
N MET A 20 -6.89 -5.88 -7.28
CA MET A 20 -5.66 -5.28 -6.73
C MET A 20 -5.21 -6.07 -5.50
N ARG A 21 -4.02 -6.66 -5.56
CA ARG A 21 -3.43 -7.44 -4.46
C ARG A 21 -2.36 -6.60 -3.74
N ALA A 22 -2.72 -6.06 -2.58
CA ALA A 22 -1.78 -5.38 -1.69
C ALA A 22 -0.75 -6.34 -1.07
N PRO A 23 0.45 -5.86 -0.68
CA PRO A 23 1.37 -6.62 0.16
C PRO A 23 0.77 -6.83 1.56
N VAL A 24 1.20 -7.90 2.24
CA VAL A 24 0.85 -8.22 3.64
C VAL A 24 1.98 -7.93 4.62
N GLU A 25 3.17 -7.59 4.10
CA GLU A 25 4.34 -7.22 4.89
C GLU A 25 4.56 -5.70 4.81
N GLN A 26 4.79 -5.08 5.96
CA GLN A 26 5.14 -3.67 6.05
C GLN A 26 6.61 -3.43 5.69
N GLY A 27 6.92 -2.20 5.28
CA GLY A 27 8.28 -1.80 4.95
C GLY A 27 8.76 -2.35 3.60
N VAL A 28 10.07 -2.45 3.44
CA VAL A 28 10.74 -2.85 2.18
C VAL A 28 11.64 -4.07 2.34
N ASP A 29 11.60 -4.69 3.52
CA ASP A 29 12.38 -5.89 3.80
C ASP A 29 11.93 -7.01 2.85
N GLY A 30 12.89 -7.73 2.28
CA GLY A 30 12.61 -8.77 1.28
C GLY A 30 12.15 -8.25 -0.09
N LEU A 31 12.11 -6.93 -0.33
CA LEU A 31 11.81 -6.33 -1.64
C LEU A 31 13.09 -5.90 -2.36
N TYR A 32 13.17 -6.21 -3.65
CA TYR A 32 14.37 -5.96 -4.45
C TYR A 32 14.06 -5.35 -5.82
N GLU A 33 15.03 -4.62 -6.35
CA GLU A 33 15.11 -4.16 -7.74
C GLU A 33 16.14 -5.00 -8.50
N TYR A 34 15.83 -5.30 -9.76
CA TYR A 34 16.66 -6.12 -10.64
C TYR A 34 17.11 -5.30 -11.83
N THR A 35 18.40 -5.02 -11.95
CA THR A 35 18.92 -4.09 -12.97
C THR A 35 20.32 -4.43 -13.44
N LEU A 36 20.64 -4.07 -14.69
CA LEU A 36 22.02 -3.98 -15.20
C LEU A 36 22.55 -2.54 -15.19
N MET A 37 21.70 -1.58 -14.84
CA MET A 37 22.01 -0.15 -14.80
C MET A 37 21.94 0.33 -13.34
N PRO A 38 23.07 0.58 -12.66
CA PRO A 38 23.13 0.97 -11.25
C PRO A 38 22.79 2.46 -11.06
N THR A 39 21.57 2.84 -11.46
CA THR A 39 21.05 4.20 -11.39
C THR A 39 19.61 4.18 -10.92
N ARG A 40 19.23 5.17 -10.10
CA ARG A 40 17.84 5.59 -9.93
C ARG A 40 17.46 6.50 -11.10
N ILE A 41 16.17 6.83 -11.22
CA ILE A 41 15.64 7.66 -12.32
C ILE A 41 16.34 9.03 -12.44
N ASN A 42 16.85 9.59 -11.33
CA ASN A 42 17.43 10.94 -11.26
C ASN A 42 18.89 10.97 -10.76
N ARG A 43 19.50 9.81 -10.43
CA ARG A 43 20.86 9.76 -9.86
C ARG A 43 21.51 8.39 -10.04
N ARG A 44 22.83 8.34 -9.90
CA ARG A 44 23.56 7.07 -9.70
C ARG A 44 23.23 6.48 -8.33
N PHE A 45 23.42 5.17 -8.18
CA PHE A 45 23.41 4.54 -6.87
C PHE A 45 24.50 5.13 -5.97
N THR A 46 24.19 5.25 -4.68
CA THR A 46 25.12 5.63 -3.62
C THR A 46 26.00 4.45 -3.23
N PRO A 47 27.14 4.69 -2.56
CA PRO A 47 27.94 3.62 -1.99
C PRO A 47 27.15 2.70 -1.06
N GLN A 48 26.19 3.23 -0.29
CA GLN A 48 25.37 2.44 0.62
C GLN A 48 24.46 1.45 -0.12
N GLU A 49 23.78 1.90 -1.18
CA GLU A 49 22.95 1.02 -2.03
C GLU A 49 23.78 -0.10 -2.67
N LEU A 50 25.03 0.18 -3.02
CA LEU A 50 25.94 -0.78 -3.64
C LEU A 50 26.50 -1.83 -2.67
N GLN A 51 26.53 -1.55 -1.36
CA GLN A 51 27.06 -2.50 -0.37
C GLN A 51 26.15 -3.72 -0.18
N GLY A 52 24.84 -3.56 -0.39
CA GLY A 52 23.84 -4.61 -0.17
C GLY A 52 23.49 -5.45 -1.42
N ILE A 53 24.16 -5.23 -2.55
CA ILE A 53 23.79 -5.89 -3.81
C ILE A 53 24.27 -7.33 -3.86
N THR A 54 23.52 -8.16 -4.58
CA THR A 54 23.93 -9.52 -4.95
C THR A 54 23.73 -9.71 -6.45
N LEU A 55 24.31 -10.78 -7.02
CA LEU A 55 23.98 -11.19 -8.38
C LEU A 55 22.80 -12.16 -8.35
N HIS A 56 21.83 -11.92 -9.21
CA HIS A 56 20.72 -12.82 -9.45
C HIS A 56 20.95 -13.59 -10.74
N PRO A 57 20.58 -14.89 -10.80
CA PRO A 57 20.57 -15.63 -12.04
C PRO A 57 19.70 -14.94 -13.12
N PRO A 58 19.91 -15.27 -14.40
CA PRO A 58 19.10 -14.70 -15.47
C PRO A 58 17.61 -15.00 -15.27
N PHE A 59 16.76 -14.01 -15.55
CA PHE A 59 15.35 -14.26 -15.79
C PHE A 59 15.16 -14.78 -17.22
N SER A 60 14.01 -15.40 -17.48
CA SER A 60 13.60 -15.91 -18.80
C SER A 60 13.74 -14.85 -19.92
N PHE A 61 13.52 -13.57 -19.60
CA PHE A 61 13.60 -12.46 -20.55
C PHE A 61 14.97 -11.77 -20.61
N THR A 62 15.93 -12.07 -19.71
CA THR A 62 17.25 -11.43 -19.70
C THR A 62 18.27 -12.11 -20.61
N LYS A 63 17.85 -13.07 -21.46
CA LYS A 63 18.67 -13.72 -22.49
C LYS A 63 19.98 -14.30 -21.96
N GLY A 64 19.95 -14.87 -20.75
CA GLY A 64 21.11 -15.48 -20.11
C GLY A 64 22.03 -14.49 -19.38
N CYS A 65 21.74 -13.19 -19.40
CA CYS A 65 22.47 -12.21 -18.61
C CYS A 65 21.99 -12.22 -17.14
N GLN A 66 22.94 -12.32 -16.22
CA GLN A 66 22.71 -12.05 -14.80
C GLN A 66 22.38 -10.57 -14.59
N VAL A 67 21.72 -10.26 -13.48
CA VAL A 67 21.36 -8.88 -13.10
C VAL A 67 21.76 -8.60 -11.66
N LEU A 68 21.95 -7.34 -11.31
CA LEU A 68 22.09 -6.93 -9.92
C LEU A 68 20.75 -7.08 -9.23
N LYS A 69 20.73 -7.70 -8.05
CA LYS A 69 19.63 -7.70 -7.09
C LYS A 69 19.97 -6.70 -6.00
N VAL A 70 19.19 -5.63 -5.93
CA VAL A 70 19.45 -4.44 -5.10
C VAL A 70 18.31 -4.31 -4.09
N PRO A 71 18.57 -4.20 -2.78
CA PRO A 71 17.53 -3.93 -1.80
C PRO A 71 16.74 -2.65 -2.13
N ALA A 72 15.42 -2.69 -2.00
CA ALA A 72 14.56 -1.54 -2.30
C ALA A 72 14.70 -0.44 -1.23
N GLU A 73 14.58 0.84 -1.63
CA GLU A 73 14.65 2.01 -0.73
C GLU A 73 13.42 2.93 -0.80
N SER A 74 12.32 2.48 -1.40
CA SER A 74 11.18 3.35 -1.72
C SER A 74 10.42 3.82 -0.47
N VAL A 75 10.08 5.11 -0.46
CA VAL A 75 9.24 5.75 0.58
C VAL A 75 7.77 5.35 0.42
N MET A 76 7.29 5.23 -0.82
CA MET A 76 5.88 4.95 -1.13
C MET A 76 5.47 3.50 -0.79
N THR A 77 6.43 2.60 -0.71
CA THR A 77 6.18 1.15 -0.52
C THR A 77 6.09 0.75 0.94
N ARG A 78 6.47 1.63 1.88
CA ARG A 78 6.56 1.28 3.30
C ARG A 78 5.22 0.97 3.94
N ASP A 79 4.18 1.68 3.52
CA ASP A 79 2.82 1.59 4.08
C ASP A 79 1.80 1.12 3.02
N ALA A 80 2.25 0.38 2.00
CA ALA A 80 1.39 0.00 0.88
C ALA A 80 0.33 -1.08 1.25
N ASP A 81 0.55 -1.80 2.35
CA ASP A 81 -0.37 -2.79 2.93
C ASP A 81 -1.70 -2.15 3.37
N ARG A 82 -1.66 -0.89 3.84
CA ARG A 82 -2.83 -0.16 4.39
C ARG A 82 -4.03 -0.08 3.45
N PHE A 83 -3.79 -0.19 2.14
CA PHE A 83 -4.83 -0.06 1.14
C PHE A 83 -5.64 -1.34 0.94
N GLY A 84 -5.18 -2.47 1.46
CA GLY A 84 -5.85 -3.77 1.38
C GLY A 84 -6.00 -4.31 -0.04
N HIS A 85 -6.49 -5.55 -0.14
CA HIS A 85 -6.86 -6.12 -1.43
C HIS A 85 -8.20 -5.55 -1.90
N ARG A 86 -8.35 -5.32 -3.21
CA ARG A 86 -9.56 -4.70 -3.77
C ARG A 86 -10.05 -5.36 -5.03
N LEU A 87 -11.35 -5.30 -5.24
CA LEU A 87 -11.98 -5.70 -6.48
C LEU A 87 -12.94 -4.58 -6.89
N TYR A 88 -12.96 -4.25 -8.18
CA TYR A 88 -13.87 -3.28 -8.77
C TYR A 88 -14.54 -3.89 -10.02
N ASP A 89 -15.83 -3.67 -10.19
CA ASP A 89 -16.56 -4.00 -11.43
C ASP A 89 -16.69 -2.73 -12.27
N LEU A 90 -15.92 -2.63 -13.35
CA LEU A 90 -15.93 -1.45 -14.22
C LEU A 90 -17.21 -1.31 -15.05
N THR A 91 -18.07 -2.34 -15.09
CA THR A 91 -19.38 -2.21 -15.74
C THR A 91 -20.34 -1.43 -14.87
N ASP A 92 -20.33 -1.70 -13.57
CA ASP A 92 -21.22 -1.06 -12.60
C ASP A 92 -20.63 0.26 -12.08
N ASP A 93 -19.30 0.31 -11.90
CA ASP A 93 -18.56 1.48 -11.43
C ASP A 93 -17.23 1.67 -12.20
N PRO A 94 -17.29 2.34 -13.38
CA PRO A 94 -16.11 2.67 -14.16
C PRO A 94 -15.07 3.53 -13.41
N THR A 95 -15.50 4.22 -12.35
CA THR A 95 -14.68 5.15 -11.56
C THR A 95 -14.00 4.50 -10.36
N GLN A 96 -14.26 3.22 -10.09
CA GLN A 96 -13.62 2.43 -9.02
C GLN A 96 -13.80 3.05 -7.63
N GLN A 97 -14.98 3.60 -7.37
CA GLN A 97 -15.35 4.25 -6.10
C GLN A 97 -15.87 3.23 -5.08
N THR A 98 -16.53 2.17 -5.56
CA THR A 98 -17.19 1.16 -4.72
C THR A 98 -16.53 -0.20 -4.90
N GLN A 99 -16.04 -0.77 -3.80
CA GLN A 99 -15.46 -2.11 -3.83
C GLN A 99 -16.55 -3.17 -4.15
N CYS A 100 -16.25 -4.05 -5.09
CA CYS A 100 -17.03 -5.24 -5.37
C CYS A 100 -16.63 -6.37 -4.40
N HIS A 101 -17.62 -7.06 -3.83
CA HIS A 101 -17.39 -8.12 -2.84
C HIS A 101 -17.58 -9.54 -3.39
N ASP A 102 -17.52 -9.73 -4.72
CA ASP A 102 -17.60 -11.05 -5.33
C ASP A 102 -16.27 -11.81 -5.16
N GLU A 103 -16.18 -12.63 -4.11
CA GLU A 103 -15.01 -13.46 -3.85
C GLU A 103 -14.72 -14.50 -4.94
N ASN A 104 -15.72 -14.95 -5.69
CA ASN A 104 -15.48 -15.91 -6.78
C ASN A 104 -14.71 -15.26 -7.92
N VAL A 105 -15.06 -14.02 -8.25
CA VAL A 105 -14.32 -13.19 -9.20
C VAL A 105 -12.92 -12.88 -8.68
N ALA A 106 -12.79 -12.46 -7.41
CA ALA A 106 -11.50 -12.19 -6.79
C ALA A 106 -10.58 -13.42 -6.83
N ARG A 107 -11.10 -14.61 -6.50
CA ARG A 107 -10.36 -15.89 -6.55
C ARG A 107 -9.88 -16.22 -7.96
N LYS A 108 -10.77 -16.10 -8.95
CA LYS A 108 -10.45 -16.35 -10.36
C LYS A 108 -9.33 -15.42 -10.86
N LEU A 109 -9.41 -14.14 -10.52
CA LEU A 109 -8.40 -13.15 -10.90
C LEU A 109 -7.09 -13.33 -10.15
N CYS A 110 -7.13 -13.71 -8.87
CA CYS A 110 -5.95 -14.05 -8.07
C CYS A 110 -5.19 -15.24 -8.66
N GLU A 111 -5.88 -16.32 -9.06
CA GLU A 111 -5.22 -17.45 -9.73
C GLU A 111 -4.64 -17.07 -11.09
N ARG A 112 -5.34 -16.23 -11.85
CA ARG A 112 -4.80 -15.69 -13.10
C ARG A 112 -3.58 -14.80 -12.88
N MET A 113 -3.56 -14.02 -11.79
CA MET A 113 -2.41 -13.21 -11.39
C MET A 113 -1.20 -14.09 -11.10
N LYS A 114 -1.36 -15.14 -10.28
CA LYS A 114 -0.29 -16.12 -9.99
C LYS A 114 0.25 -16.75 -11.26
N ALA A 115 -0.62 -17.18 -12.18
CA ALA A 115 -0.21 -17.74 -13.45
C ALA A 115 0.59 -16.75 -14.31
N MET A 116 0.15 -15.49 -14.40
CA MET A 116 0.87 -14.45 -15.15
C MET A 116 2.19 -14.04 -14.49
N MET A 117 2.26 -14.04 -13.15
CA MET A 117 3.51 -13.82 -12.41
C MET A 117 4.53 -14.92 -12.72
N ALA A 118 4.11 -16.19 -12.67
CA ALA A 118 4.95 -17.31 -13.04
C ALA A 118 5.43 -17.24 -14.50
N GLN A 119 4.52 -16.89 -15.43
CA GLN A 119 4.88 -16.70 -16.85
C GLN A 119 5.88 -15.56 -17.08
N SER A 120 5.85 -14.54 -16.21
CA SER A 120 6.77 -13.39 -16.27
C SER A 120 8.07 -13.61 -15.50
N ASP A 121 8.29 -14.83 -14.97
CA ASP A 121 9.44 -15.18 -14.14
C ASP A 121 9.58 -14.26 -12.90
N ALA A 122 8.45 -13.99 -12.25
CA ALA A 122 8.40 -13.14 -11.06
C ALA A 122 9.23 -13.75 -9.91
N PRO A 123 10.05 -12.95 -9.20
CA PRO A 123 10.86 -13.43 -8.09
C PRO A 123 10.04 -14.14 -6.99
N ALA A 124 10.60 -15.21 -6.44
CA ALA A 124 9.92 -16.08 -5.47
C ALA A 124 9.54 -15.35 -4.17
N GLU A 125 10.32 -14.35 -3.76
CA GLU A 125 10.04 -13.50 -2.58
C GLU A 125 8.74 -12.70 -2.68
N LEU A 126 8.22 -12.46 -3.88
CA LEU A 126 6.96 -11.74 -4.03
C LEU A 126 5.77 -12.59 -3.55
N TYR A 127 5.79 -13.91 -3.73
CA TYR A 127 4.66 -14.76 -3.38
C TYR A 127 4.28 -14.69 -1.89
N PRO A 128 5.20 -14.87 -0.92
CA PRO A 128 4.87 -14.68 0.49
C PRO A 128 4.52 -13.22 0.81
N ARG A 129 5.22 -12.24 0.24
CA ARG A 129 4.95 -10.81 0.46
C ARG A 129 3.51 -10.40 0.10
N TYR A 130 2.90 -11.04 -0.88
CA TYR A 130 1.50 -10.82 -1.29
C TYR A 130 0.54 -11.93 -0.82
N ALA A 131 0.99 -12.82 0.07
CA ALA A 131 0.24 -13.99 0.55
C ALA A 131 -0.37 -14.84 -0.58
N LEU A 132 0.36 -15.03 -1.68
CA LEU A 132 -0.07 -15.80 -2.86
C LEU A 132 0.32 -17.29 -2.78
N ASN A 133 1.05 -17.67 -1.74
CA ASN A 133 1.42 -19.04 -1.39
C ASN A 133 0.51 -19.65 -0.30
N ASP A 134 -0.43 -18.88 0.23
CA ASP A 134 -1.42 -19.34 1.23
C ASP A 134 -2.83 -19.37 0.61
N ALA A 135 -3.44 -20.55 0.57
CA ALA A 135 -4.78 -20.75 0.04
C ALA A 135 -5.89 -20.19 0.94
N HIS A 136 -5.57 -19.89 2.20
CA HIS A 136 -6.49 -19.34 3.19
C HIS A 136 -6.35 -17.83 3.36
N ALA A 137 -5.40 -17.19 2.67
CA ALA A 137 -5.23 -15.75 2.72
C ALA A 137 -6.51 -15.05 2.24
N PRO A 138 -6.96 -13.97 2.92
CA PRO A 138 -8.10 -13.18 2.48
C PRO A 138 -7.95 -12.76 1.01
N LEU A 139 -9.04 -12.80 0.26
CA LEU A 139 -9.04 -12.37 -1.14
C LEU A 139 -9.38 -10.88 -1.29
N LEU A 140 -10.17 -10.36 -0.35
CA LEU A 140 -10.61 -8.98 -0.30
C LEU A 140 -10.16 -8.40 1.03
N GLY A 141 -9.66 -7.16 0.99
CA GLY A 141 -9.40 -6.37 2.19
C GLY A 141 -10.65 -5.58 2.58
N LEU A 142 -10.61 -4.99 3.76
CA LEU A 142 -11.59 -3.98 4.12
C LEU A 142 -11.47 -2.80 3.14
N ASP A 143 -12.60 -2.27 2.69
CA ASP A 143 -12.63 -0.98 2.01
C ASP A 143 -11.93 0.03 2.95
N PRO A 144 -11.05 0.92 2.50
CA PRO A 144 -10.55 1.99 3.36
C PRO A 144 -11.68 2.90 3.90
N HIS A 145 -12.83 2.95 3.21
CA HIS A 145 -14.05 3.52 3.76
C HIS A 145 -14.68 2.67 4.88
N LEU A 146 -14.29 1.40 4.97
CA LEU A 146 -14.52 0.47 6.06
C LEU A 146 -13.27 0.38 6.95
N LEU A 147 -12.80 1.51 7.50
CA LEU A 147 -12.30 1.45 8.88
C LEU A 147 -13.57 1.27 9.72
N PRO A 148 -13.96 0.06 10.16
CA PRO A 148 -15.30 -0.15 10.72
C PRO A 148 -15.51 0.73 11.96
N GLU A 149 -14.43 0.94 12.71
CA GLU A 149 -14.34 1.83 13.86
C GLU A 149 -14.55 3.32 13.51
N LEU A 150 -14.22 3.71 12.28
CA LEU A 150 -14.38 5.08 11.76
C LEU A 150 -15.41 5.16 10.62
N ALA A 151 -16.27 4.14 10.46
CA ALA A 151 -17.25 4.08 9.38
C ALA A 151 -18.30 5.20 9.50
N ALA A 152 -18.52 5.71 10.72
CA ALA A 152 -19.43 6.82 10.99
C ALA A 152 -18.96 8.18 10.43
N PHE A 153 -17.67 8.34 10.11
CA PHE A 153 -17.11 9.61 9.62
C PHE A 153 -17.15 9.68 8.10
N THR A 154 -17.22 10.90 7.56
CA THR A 154 -17.06 11.14 6.11
C THR A 154 -15.68 10.67 5.62
N PRO A 155 -15.50 10.29 4.35
CA PRO A 155 -14.21 9.81 3.83
C PRO A 155 -13.04 10.71 4.21
N GLN A 156 -13.16 12.01 3.96
CA GLN A 156 -12.15 13.00 4.28
C GLN A 156 -11.76 12.98 5.78
N VAL A 157 -12.73 12.95 6.69
CA VAL A 157 -12.44 12.93 8.14
C VAL A 157 -11.92 11.58 8.59
N ARG A 158 -12.45 10.49 8.04
CA ARG A 158 -12.00 9.12 8.31
C ARG A 158 -10.51 8.95 7.98
N TYR A 159 -10.08 9.41 6.81
CA TYR A 159 -8.67 9.34 6.39
C TYR A 159 -7.78 10.26 7.22
N GLY A 160 -8.25 11.46 7.56
CA GLY A 160 -7.51 12.36 8.45
C GLY A 160 -7.33 11.77 9.85
N LEU A 161 -8.38 11.16 10.42
CA LEU A 161 -8.33 10.48 11.72
C LEU A 161 -7.37 9.30 11.69
N PHE A 162 -7.44 8.47 10.64
CA PHE A 162 -6.54 7.34 10.46
C PHE A 162 -5.07 7.78 10.42
N ALA A 163 -4.75 8.78 9.60
CA ALA A 163 -3.40 9.32 9.49
C ALA A 163 -2.86 9.84 10.83
N LEU A 164 -3.72 10.51 11.59
CA LEU A 164 -3.36 11.07 12.89
C LEU A 164 -3.15 9.96 13.94
N LEU A 165 -4.04 8.96 13.98
CA LEU A 165 -3.91 7.80 14.87
C LEU A 165 -2.62 7.03 14.59
N GLN A 166 -2.34 6.71 13.33
CA GLN A 166 -1.10 6.04 12.94
C GLN A 166 0.16 6.83 13.36
N HIS A 167 0.14 8.16 13.20
CA HIS A 167 1.26 9.00 13.63
C HIS A 167 1.45 8.95 15.15
N LEU A 168 0.37 9.03 15.93
CA LEU A 168 0.42 8.97 17.38
C LEU A 168 0.90 7.61 17.89
N GLU A 169 0.40 6.52 17.33
CA GLU A 169 0.84 5.16 17.66
C GLU A 169 2.32 4.95 17.29
N GLY A 170 2.71 5.30 16.07
CA GLY A 170 4.09 5.15 15.59
C GLY A 170 5.11 6.04 16.32
N SER A 171 4.66 7.08 17.03
CA SER A 171 5.51 7.94 17.87
C SER A 171 5.38 7.63 19.37
N GLY A 172 4.63 6.58 19.76
CA GLY A 172 4.46 6.18 21.16
C GLY A 172 3.57 7.11 21.99
N GLN A 173 2.79 8.00 21.36
CA GLN A 173 1.93 8.99 22.01
C GLN A 173 0.55 8.41 22.39
N VAL A 174 0.55 7.34 23.18
CA VAL A 174 -0.66 6.56 23.53
C VAL A 174 -1.73 7.40 24.23
N GLU A 175 -1.34 8.33 25.11
CA GLU A 175 -2.29 9.21 25.81
C GLU A 175 -3.00 10.19 24.87
N LEU A 176 -2.29 10.69 23.86
CA LEU A 176 -2.87 11.58 22.85
C LEU A 176 -3.78 10.81 21.89
N ALA A 177 -3.43 9.56 21.55
CA ALA A 177 -4.31 8.69 20.76
C ALA A 177 -5.63 8.43 21.49
N THR A 178 -5.57 8.14 22.80
CA THR A 178 -6.77 7.95 23.65
C THR A 178 -7.60 9.23 23.73
N ARG A 179 -6.95 10.40 23.90
CA ARG A 179 -7.63 11.70 23.88
C ARG A 179 -8.32 11.99 22.55
N LEU A 180 -7.64 11.72 21.43
CA LEU A 180 -8.23 11.85 20.10
C LEU A 180 -9.49 10.99 19.98
N GLN A 181 -9.40 9.69 20.29
CA GLN A 181 -10.53 8.75 20.21
C GLN A 181 -11.73 9.19 21.07
N SER A 182 -11.48 9.71 22.28
CA SER A 182 -12.54 10.21 23.17
C SER A 182 -13.16 11.55 22.74
N ALA A 183 -12.40 12.38 22.03
CA ALA A 183 -12.89 13.66 21.50
C ALA A 183 -13.71 13.50 20.21
N CYS A 184 -13.42 12.44 19.44
CA CYS A 184 -14.04 12.16 18.15
C CYS A 184 -15.55 11.98 18.26
N ARG A 185 -16.29 12.64 17.37
CA ARG A 185 -17.75 12.51 17.23
C ARG A 185 -18.14 12.35 15.77
N ALA A 186 -19.21 11.62 15.48
CA ALA A 186 -19.62 11.30 14.10
C ALA A 186 -19.86 12.55 13.20
N ASP A 187 -20.11 13.72 13.79
CA ASP A 187 -20.29 15.01 13.11
C ASP A 187 -18.99 15.80 12.91
N TRP A 188 -17.83 15.23 13.23
CA TRP A 188 -16.54 15.88 13.02
C TRP A 188 -16.32 16.25 11.56
N THR A 189 -15.72 17.43 11.39
CA THR A 189 -15.30 18.00 10.12
C THR A 189 -13.77 18.04 10.04
N LYS A 190 -13.25 18.40 8.86
CA LYS A 190 -11.82 18.65 8.64
C LYS A 190 -11.27 19.72 9.59
N GLU A 191 -12.07 20.73 9.91
CA GLU A 191 -11.71 21.82 10.81
C GLU A 191 -11.51 21.32 12.24
N ASN A 192 -12.31 20.35 12.69
CA ASN A 192 -12.15 19.74 14.02
C ASN A 192 -10.82 18.97 14.13
N LEU A 193 -10.46 18.24 13.07
CA LEU A 193 -9.18 17.55 12.97
C LEU A 193 -7.99 18.52 13.07
N TRP A 194 -8.04 19.62 12.32
CA TRP A 194 -7.00 20.65 12.37
C TRP A 194 -6.92 21.34 13.72
N ALA A 195 -8.06 21.66 14.34
CA ALA A 195 -8.08 22.24 15.67
C ALA A 195 -7.46 21.28 16.71
N PHE A 196 -7.73 19.98 16.62
CA PHE A 196 -7.11 19.00 17.51
C PHE A 196 -5.58 18.98 17.34
N VAL A 197 -5.09 18.94 16.09
CA VAL A 197 -3.64 18.98 15.83
C VAL A 197 -3.03 20.26 16.39
N GLN A 198 -3.65 21.41 16.14
CA GLN A 198 -3.15 22.70 16.60
C GLN A 198 -3.05 22.80 18.12
N ASN A 199 -4.01 22.24 18.85
CA ASN A 199 -4.14 22.43 20.30
C ASN A 199 -3.43 21.34 21.12
N GLU A 200 -3.43 20.10 20.65
CA GLU A 200 -3.01 18.95 21.46
C GLU A 200 -1.67 18.34 21.02
N ILE A 201 -1.26 18.53 19.76
CA ILE A 201 -0.02 17.95 19.23
C ILE A 201 1.14 18.94 19.43
N PRO A 202 2.34 18.48 19.85
CA PRO A 202 3.50 19.36 19.97
C PRO A 202 3.83 20.08 18.66
N GLU A 203 4.17 21.37 18.75
CA GLU A 203 4.41 22.23 17.58
C GLU A 203 5.49 21.69 16.64
N GLU A 204 6.52 21.04 17.17
CA GLU A 204 7.59 20.43 16.38
C GLU A 204 7.10 19.31 15.45
N GLN A 205 5.93 18.73 15.71
CA GLN A 205 5.33 17.67 14.90
C GLN A 205 4.30 18.19 13.90
N HIS A 206 3.81 19.41 14.05
CA HIS A 206 2.70 19.97 13.26
C HIS A 206 2.92 19.83 11.77
N GLN A 207 4.10 20.22 11.27
CA GLN A 207 4.39 20.16 9.84
C GLN A 207 4.25 18.74 9.27
N SER A 208 4.77 17.74 9.98
CA SER A 208 4.71 16.32 9.58
C SER A 208 3.27 15.80 9.62
N VAL A 209 2.54 16.10 10.69
CA VAL A 209 1.17 15.65 10.90
C VAL A 209 0.22 16.27 9.86
N TYR A 210 0.26 17.59 9.67
CA TYR A 210 -0.56 18.27 8.66
C TYR A 210 -0.28 17.74 7.26
N TYR A 211 0.99 17.52 6.91
CA TYR A 211 1.37 16.97 5.61
C TYR A 211 0.78 15.58 5.40
N LYS A 212 0.98 14.66 6.35
CA LYS A 212 0.45 13.28 6.28
C LYS A 212 -1.08 13.27 6.18
N MET A 213 -1.76 14.00 7.07
CA MET A 213 -3.22 14.09 7.05
C MET A 213 -3.72 14.68 5.73
N ALA A 214 -3.14 15.77 5.24
CA ALA A 214 -3.54 16.37 3.97
C ALA A 214 -3.30 15.45 2.76
N LEU A 215 -2.34 14.52 2.83
CA LEU A 215 -2.12 13.50 1.81
C LEU A 215 -3.21 12.43 1.85
N GLU A 216 -3.52 11.88 3.02
CA GLU A 216 -4.54 10.85 3.19
C GLU A 216 -5.95 11.38 2.87
N MET A 217 -6.24 12.62 3.27
CA MET A 217 -7.53 13.28 3.03
C MET A 217 -7.81 13.60 1.55
N ARG A 218 -6.90 13.27 0.63
CA ARG A 218 -7.11 13.37 -0.83
C ARG A 218 -7.61 12.08 -1.46
N LEU A 219 -7.69 10.98 -0.69
CA LEU A 219 -8.15 9.67 -1.14
C LEU A 219 -9.68 9.58 -1.22
N ASP A 220 -10.34 10.68 -1.58
CA ASP A 220 -11.80 10.72 -1.83
C ASP A 220 -12.18 9.81 -3.01
#